data_AF-A0A6S6TWZ8-F1
#
_entry.id   AF-A0A6S6TWZ8-F1
#
_cell.length_a   1.000
_cell.length_b   1.000
_cell.length_c   1.000
_cell.angle_alpha   90.00
_cell.angle_beta   90.00
_cell.angle_gamma   90.00
#
_symmetry.space_group_name_H-M   'P 1'
#
loop_
_entity.id
_entity.type
_entity.pdbx_description
1 polymer ?
#
loop_
_entity_poly.entity_id
_entity_poly.type
_entity_poly.pdbx_seq_one_letter_code
_entity_poly.pdbx_strand_id
1 'polypeptide(L)' 'MIEKFKRALKKEIIFYLVILVLLALVAHSDLLSNPSLRFEMMFEKGNYLHPFFYAFVLYSVLLLIRKTLEFIIGLFEK' A
#
# COMPACT_ATOMS: atom_id res chain seq x y z
N MET A 1 6.71 -24.83 -5.43
CA MET A 1 6.65 -23.97 -4.22
C MET A 1 7.02 -22.52 -4.53
N ILE A 2 8.21 -22.29 -5.12
CA ILE A 2 8.74 -20.97 -5.49
C ILE A 2 7.77 -20.17 -6.38
N GLU A 3 7.20 -20.79 -7.42
CA GLU A 3 6.28 -20.11 -8.35
C GLU A 3 4.97 -19.64 -7.70
N LYS A 4 4.46 -20.39 -6.71
CA LYS A 4 3.27 -19.99 -5.95
C LYS A 4 3.57 -18.79 -5.06
N PHE A 5 4.72 -18.79 -4.40
CA PHE A 5 5.20 -17.68 -3.59
C PHE A 5 5.40 -16.40 -4.42
N LYS A 6 6.06 -16.50 -5.60
CA LYS A 6 6.23 -15.37 -6.52
C LYS A 6 4.89 -14.75 -6.93
N ARG A 7 3.89 -15.58 -7.26
CA ARG A 7 2.54 -15.09 -7.62
C ARG A 7 1.86 -14.39 -6.45
N ALA A 8 1.94 -14.95 -5.24
CA ALA A 8 1.41 -14.32 -4.04
C ALA A 8 2.09 -12.97 -3.77
N LEU A 9 3.42 -12.91 -3.82
CA LEU A 9 4.18 -11.69 -3.63
C LEU A 9 3.81 -10.62 -4.67
N LYS A 10 3.68 -10.99 -5.94
CA LYS A 10 3.26 -10.08 -7.01
C LYS A 10 1.87 -9.49 -6.71
N LYS A 11 0.94 -10.31 -6.23
CA LYS A 11 -0.41 -9.86 -5.84
C LYS A 11 -0.35 -8.85 -4.70
N GLU A 12 0.47 -9.10 -3.69
CA GLU A 12 0.63 -8.21 -2.54
C GLU A 12 1.31 -6.88 -2.93
N ILE A 13 2.30 -6.91 -3.81
CA ILE A 13 2.90 -5.69 -4.37
C ILE A 13 1.85 -4.84 -5.11
N ILE A 14 0.97 -5.48 -5.89
CA ILE A 14 -0.12 -4.76 -6.58
C ILE A 14 -1.05 -4.09 -5.56
N PHE A 15 -1.48 -4.79 -4.51
CA PHE A 15 -2.33 -4.19 -3.47
C PHE A 15 -1.65 -3.00 -2.79
N TYR A 16 -0.37 -3.14 -2.44
CA TYR A 16 0.40 -2.05 -1.87
C TYR A 16 0.49 -0.83 -2.80
N LEU A 17 0.76 -1.04 -4.09
CA LEU A 17 0.84 0.04 -5.07
C LEU A 17 -0.52 0.74 -5.26
N VAL A 18 -1.62 -0.02 -5.26
CA VAL A 18 -2.97 0.56 -5.32
C VAL A 18 -3.23 1.42 -4.09
N ILE A 19 -2.93 0.93 -2.88
CA ILE A 19 -3.07 1.70 -1.63
C ILE A 19 -2.22 2.97 -1.68
N LEU A 20 -0.97 2.87 -2.13
CA LEU A 20 -0.07 4.01 -2.27
C LEU A 20 -0.65 5.10 -3.17
N VAL A 21 -1.14 4.72 -4.36
CA VAL A 21 -1.74 5.67 -5.31
C VAL A 21 -3.00 6.29 -4.73
N LEU A 22 -3.90 5.48 -4.15
CA LEU A 22 -5.14 5.99 -3.56
C LEU A 22 -4.86 6.95 -2.40
N LEU A 23 -3.95 6.60 -1.48
CA LEU A 23 -3.57 7.48 -0.39
C LEU A 23 -2.90 8.76 -0.88
N ALA A 24 -2.01 8.66 -1.87
CA ALA A 24 -1.33 9.83 -2.43
C ALA A 24 -2.35 10.80 -3.04
N LEU A 25 -3.33 10.29 -3.80
CA LEU A 25 -4.38 11.12 -4.42
C LEU A 25 -5.37 11.70 -3.40
N VAL A 26 -5.70 10.95 -2.34
CA VAL A 26 -6.55 11.45 -1.25
C VAL A 26 -5.86 12.55 -0.45
N ALA A 27 -4.56 12.39 -0.16
CA ALA A 27 -3.79 13.38 0.60
C ALA A 27 -3.37 14.60 -0.26
N HIS A 28 -3.11 14.37 -1.55
CA HIS A 28 -2.55 15.36 -2.47
C HIS A 28 -3.26 15.27 -3.82
N SER A 29 -4.48 15.80 -3.90
CA SER A 29 -5.26 15.84 -5.14
C SER A 29 -4.58 16.67 -6.24
N ASP A 30 -3.67 17.58 -5.87
CA ASP A 30 -2.84 18.34 -6.79
C ASP A 30 -1.86 17.46 -7.61
N LEU A 31 -1.64 16.20 -7.21
CA LEU A 31 -0.94 15.22 -8.05
C LEU A 31 -1.64 14.97 -9.40
N LEU A 32 -2.94 15.24 -9.50
CA LEU A 32 -3.68 15.13 -10.77
C LEU A 32 -3.47 16.31 -11.71
N SER A 33 -3.07 17.48 -11.17
CA SER A 33 -2.91 18.71 -11.95
C SER A 33 -1.43 19.07 -12.16
N ASN A 34 -0.62 19.05 -11.11
CA ASN A 34 0.78 19.47 -11.11
C ASN A 34 1.68 18.50 -10.31
N PRO A 35 1.84 17.24 -10.74
CA PRO A 35 2.58 16.23 -10.00
C PRO A 35 4.05 16.60 -9.78
N SER A 36 4.71 17.21 -10.77
CA SER A 36 6.14 17.58 -10.68
C SER A 36 6.40 18.55 -9.54
N LEU A 37 5.54 19.56 -9.36
CA LEU A 37 5.66 20.55 -8.29
C LEU A 37 5.49 19.90 -6.91
N ARG A 38 4.55 18.95 -6.77
CA ARG A 38 4.38 18.20 -5.52
C ARG A 38 5.63 17.40 -5.17
N PHE A 39 6.22 16.71 -6.16
CA PHE A 39 7.45 15.95 -5.95
C PHE A 39 8.63 16.86 -5.55
N GLU A 40 8.79 18.01 -6.20
CA GLU A 40 9.81 19.00 -5.85
C GLU A 40 9.64 19.49 -4.40
N MET A 41 8.43 19.91 -4.02
CA MET A 41 8.13 20.32 -2.64
C MET A 41 8.40 19.22 -1.60
N MET A 42 8.16 17.95 -1.94
CA MET A 42 8.44 16.83 -1.06
C MET A 42 9.93 16.53 -0.95
N PHE A 43 10.66 16.68 -2.05
CA PHE A 43 12.10 16.51 -2.09
C PHE A 43 12.81 17.58 -1.24
N GLU A 44 12.44 18.85 -1.41
CA GLU A 44 12.96 19.97 -0.62
C GLU A 44 12.73 19.79 0.88
N LYS A 45 11.57 19.24 1.26
CA LYS A 45 11.23 18.96 2.66
C LYS A 45 11.84 17.67 3.21
N GLY A 46 12.60 16.91 2.41
CA GLY A 46 13.16 15.61 2.80
C GLY A 46 12.11 14.52 3.02
N ASN A 47 10.87 14.74 2.59
CA ASN A 47 9.71 13.90 2.92
C ASN A 47 9.26 12.99 1.76
N TYR A 48 10.10 12.80 0.74
CA TYR A 48 9.77 12.01 -0.46
C TYR A 48 9.49 10.53 -0.19
N LEU A 49 9.99 9.97 0.92
CA LEU A 49 9.72 8.58 1.35
C LEU A 49 8.41 8.42 2.14
N HIS A 50 7.85 9.53 2.64
CA HIS A 50 6.69 9.51 3.54
C HIS A 50 5.47 8.77 2.96
N PRO A 51 5.08 8.95 1.68
CA PRO A 51 3.93 8.25 1.12
C PRO A 51 4.10 6.73 1.12
N PHE A 52 5.31 6.25 0.86
CA PHE A 52 5.63 4.81 0.88
C PHE A 52 5.50 4.25 2.29
N PHE A 53 6.02 4.95 3.29
CA PHE A 53 5.90 4.51 4.68
C PHE A 53 4.44 4.47 5.15
N TYR A 54 3.64 5.49 4.81
CA TYR A 54 2.21 5.52 5.15
C TYR A 54 1.43 4.39 4.49
N ALA A 55 1.66 4.18 3.19
CA ALA A 55 1.06 3.07 2.47
C ALA A 55 1.47 1.71 3.07
N PHE A 56 2.72 1.57 3.52
CA PHE A 56 3.22 0.35 4.14
C PHE A 56 2.51 0.07 5.45
N VAL A 57 2.44 1.04 6.35
CA VAL A 57 1.74 0.89 7.63
C VAL A 57 0.27 0.53 7.40
N LEU A 58 -0.43 1.25 6.52
CA LEU A 58 -1.84 0.94 6.25
C LEU A 58 -2.01 -0.45 5.63
N TYR A 59 -1.19 -0.80 4.64
CA TYR A 59 -1.21 -2.12 4.03
C TYR A 59 -0.94 -3.23 5.06
N SER A 60 0.03 -3.06 5.96
CA SER A 60 0.32 -4.02 7.02
C SER A 60 -0.86 -4.23 7.96
N VAL A 61 -1.58 -3.16 8.33
CA VAL A 61 -2.81 -3.25 9.14
C VAL A 61 -3.88 -4.02 8.39
N LEU A 62 -4.13 -3.70 7.11
CA LEU A 62 -5.12 -4.40 6.29
C LEU A 62 -4.76 -5.87 6.07
N LEU A 63 -3.47 -6.17 5.87
CA LEU A 63 -2.96 -7.52 5.76
C LEU A 63 -3.21 -8.31 7.05
N LEU A 64 -2.91 -7.72 8.20
CA LEU A 64 -3.14 -8.34 9.51
C LEU A 64 -4.63 -8.64 9.73
N ILE A 65 -5.51 -7.68 9.43
CA ILE A 65 -6.97 -7.87 9.51
C ILE A 65 -7.39 -9.03 8.61
N ARG A 66 -6.99 -9.01 7.33
CA ARG A 66 -7.34 -10.06 6.37
C ARG A 66 -6.88 -11.44 6.85
N LYS A 67 -5.65 -11.57 7.35
CA LYS A 67 -5.12 -12.84 7.86
C LYS A 67 -5.81 -13.30 9.14
N THR A 68 -6.20 -12.38 9.99
CA THR A 68 -7.01 -12.68 11.19
C THR A 68 -8.38 -13.21 10.80
N LEU A 69 -9.06 -12.59 9.83
CA LEU A 69 -10.36 -13.06 9.33
C LEU A 69 -10.25 -14.42 8.65
N GLU A 70 -9.27 -14.62 7.76
CA GLU A 70 -9.00 -15.92 7.12
C GLU A 70 -8.78 -17.02 8.16
N PHE A 71 -8.04 -16.73 9.23
CA PHE A 71 -7.81 -17.67 10.33
C PHE A 71 -9.09 -18.00 11.08
N ILE A 72 -9.87 -16.99 11.49
CA ILE A 72 -11.13 -17.16 12.21
C ILE A 72 -12.12 -17.98 11.38
N ILE A 73 -12.33 -17.63 10.12
CA ILE A 73 -13.24 -18.36 9.22
C ILE A 73 -12.78 -19.81 9.06
N GLY A 74 -11.49 -20.04 8.88
CA GLY A 74 -10.91 -21.38 8.79
C GLY A 74 -11.05 -22.24 10.04
N LEU A 75 -11.34 -21.66 11.21
CA LEU A 75 -11.69 -22.41 12.42
C LEU A 75 -13.14 -22.91 12.42
N PHE A 76 -14.05 -22.22 11.72
CA PHE A 76 -15.47 -22.57 11.64
C PHE A 76 -15.81 -23.46 10.44
N GLU A 77 -14.96 -23.48 9.41
CA GLU A 77 -15.10 -24.36 8.24
C GLU A 77 -14.48 -25.75 8.44
N LYS A 78 -13.91 -26.03 9.62
CA LYS A 78 -13.40 -27.34 10.05
C LYS A 78 -14.35 -27.99 11.05
#